data_AF-A0A9E3BMX7-F1
#
_entry.id   AF-A0A9E3BMX7-F1
#
_cell.length_a   1.000
_cell.length_b   1.000
_cell.length_c   1.000
_cell.angle_alpha   90.00
_cell.angle_beta   90.00
_cell.angle_gamma   90.00
#
_symmetry.space_group_name_H-M   'P 1'
#
loop_
_entity.id
_entity.type
_entity.pdbx_description
1 polymer ?
#
loop_
_entity_poly.entity_id
_entity_poly.type
_entity_poly.pdbx_seq_one_letter_code
_entity_poly.pdbx_strand_id
1 'polypeptide(L)'
;MSDEKPPIPPEPETIDAEPLPAETPPETSEPPRAAPRRRRQPTLVPLVYALALVVLAGAVAFLWWHPTGTQQQPAEAERVAALDQQVQALNAEVKQLAARPPGQPQEVSSLRTQLAALAARPTATPDLSALEHRIDALEKRQPEQGAPAPDLGPLQQKVAGLEQQVATLAQASQQQAQSGSNPAGQAAPAPDLGPVQQKVASLEQQVGELRQASQQQAQSGTDQAGLAAQNKQTQDRLQQVQDRLTTVSQQVQQEQEHTAATAQQVQDHFGAVNQQITALSGRIDGFAAWRDDMNRIDQRLDQLGRDQQQRLDQLSRDEQQKLDQLRSDQQGDAQKVQALADAQKNAEAGVKSELEKATGRIDSNQAAIQDLRGSVQQIDAGLNRASAQAQAQAALAALAAGRPVGTISGAPPAVARYAKEPPPTLPELRRSFDAVAAQAQAASRPSDQNNGFLDRVWNRAQGLVTVRQGDQVIVGDPAAGILAHA
;
A
#
# COMPACT_ATOMS: atom_id res chain seq x y z
N MET A 1 12.48 65.50 -13.61
CA MET A 1 13.80 66.07 -13.27
C MET A 1 13.93 66.00 -11.76
N SER A 2 15.09 65.51 -11.31
CA SER A 2 15.53 65.34 -9.92
C SER A 2 14.94 64.18 -9.13
N ASP A 3 15.72 63.39 -8.39
CA ASP A 3 17.17 63.23 -8.36
C ASP A 3 17.48 61.92 -7.63
N GLU A 4 18.46 61.21 -8.16
CA GLU A 4 18.99 59.92 -7.73
C GLU A 4 20.06 60.16 -6.65
N LYS A 5 19.94 59.50 -5.50
CA LYS A 5 20.87 59.66 -4.37
C LYS A 5 21.91 58.52 -4.40
N PRO A 6 23.22 58.81 -4.61
CA PRO A 6 24.26 57.77 -4.58
C PRO A 6 24.76 57.46 -3.15
N PRO A 7 25.31 56.26 -2.91
CA PRO A 7 25.84 55.82 -1.62
C PRO A 7 27.30 56.28 -1.39
N ILE A 8 27.61 56.62 -0.13
CA ILE A 8 28.93 57.04 0.37
C ILE A 8 29.68 55.83 1.00
N PRO A 9 31.02 55.73 0.89
CA PRO A 9 31.83 54.56 1.27
C PRO A 9 32.28 54.56 2.75
N PRO A 10 32.77 53.43 3.30
CA PRO A 10 33.31 53.34 4.66
C PRO A 10 34.79 53.74 4.77
N GLU A 11 35.12 54.46 5.84
CA GLU A 11 36.47 54.86 6.30
C GLU A 11 36.82 54.18 7.64
N PRO A 12 38.07 54.22 8.15
CA PRO A 12 38.83 53.02 8.52
C PRO A 12 39.08 52.82 10.03
N GLU A 13 39.71 51.68 10.30
CA GLU A 13 40.17 51.09 11.56
C GLU A 13 40.69 52.06 12.64
N THR A 14 40.10 51.96 13.83
CA THR A 14 40.67 52.47 15.10
C THR A 14 41.40 51.35 15.84
N ILE A 15 42.72 51.53 15.95
CA ILE A 15 43.64 50.79 16.81
C ILE A 15 43.47 51.33 18.24
N ASP A 16 43.01 50.48 19.17
CA ASP A 16 42.98 50.81 20.59
C ASP A 16 44.21 50.27 21.32
N ALA A 17 44.81 51.17 22.09
CA ALA A 17 46.09 51.06 22.76
C ALA A 17 45.98 50.38 24.14
N GLU A 18 47.01 49.58 24.42
CA GLU A 18 47.26 48.88 25.68
C GLU A 18 47.90 49.84 26.72
N PRO A 19 47.42 49.92 27.97
CA PRO A 19 48.04 50.74 29.00
C PRO A 19 49.07 49.96 29.84
N LEU A 20 50.31 50.46 29.83
CA LEU A 20 51.38 50.10 30.76
C LEU A 20 51.07 50.57 32.20
N PRO A 21 51.54 49.82 33.22
CA PRO A 21 51.93 50.46 34.48
C PRO A 21 53.35 50.07 34.98
N ALA A 22 54.13 51.12 35.21
CA ALA A 22 55.05 51.41 36.32
C ALA A 22 56.09 50.38 36.82
N GLU A 23 57.36 50.78 36.72
CA GLU A 23 58.54 50.26 37.42
C GLU A 23 58.52 50.54 38.94
N THR A 24 59.05 49.61 39.75
CA THR A 24 59.97 49.87 40.89
C THR A 24 60.81 48.60 41.21
N PRO A 25 62.01 48.75 41.84
CA PRO A 25 63.16 47.84 41.67
C PRO A 25 63.57 47.10 42.98
N PRO A 26 64.81 46.57 43.14
CA PRO A 26 65.13 45.15 43.05
C PRO A 26 65.54 44.52 44.39
N GLU A 27 65.16 43.28 44.69
CA GLU A 27 65.83 42.55 45.79
C GLU A 27 65.79 41.02 45.64
N THR A 28 66.98 40.46 45.86
CA THR A 28 67.24 39.18 46.50
C THR A 28 67.14 37.89 45.66
N SER A 29 68.34 37.39 45.34
CA SER A 29 68.71 36.04 44.94
C SER A 29 68.17 34.93 45.86
N GLU A 30 67.46 33.94 45.28
CA GLU A 30 67.15 32.62 45.86
C GLU A 30 67.31 31.49 44.82
N PRO A 31 67.64 30.25 45.23
CA PRO A 31 68.25 29.19 44.40
C PRO A 31 67.25 28.44 43.49
N PRO A 32 67.71 27.65 42.50
CA PRO A 32 66.85 27.08 41.46
C PRO A 32 65.84 26.07 42.02
N ARG A 33 64.54 26.40 41.94
CA ARG A 33 63.44 25.46 42.19
C ARG A 33 63.34 24.42 41.08
N ALA A 34 63.29 23.16 41.51
CA ALA A 34 63.12 21.99 40.67
C ALA A 34 61.83 22.03 39.83
N ALA A 35 61.95 21.57 38.58
CA ALA A 35 60.86 21.48 37.62
C ALA A 35 59.66 20.64 38.13
N PRO A 36 58.41 21.03 37.83
CA PRO A 36 57.23 20.26 38.21
C PRO A 36 57.19 18.93 37.44
N ARG A 37 57.29 17.81 38.16
CA ARG A 37 57.02 16.47 37.63
C ARG A 37 55.54 16.37 37.26
N ARG A 38 55.25 16.23 35.97
CA ARG A 38 53.91 15.90 35.44
C ARG A 38 53.41 14.60 36.09
N ARG A 39 52.39 14.71 36.94
CA ARG A 39 51.58 13.58 37.43
C ARG A 39 50.89 12.94 36.22
N ARG A 40 51.27 11.70 35.88
CA ARG A 40 50.51 10.84 34.98
C ARG A 40 49.15 10.58 35.62
N GLN A 41 48.10 11.13 35.04
CA GLN A 41 46.73 10.75 35.39
C GLN A 41 46.51 9.32 34.89
N PRO A 42 46.04 8.38 35.74
CA PRO A 42 45.65 7.06 35.29
C PRO A 42 44.47 7.25 34.33
N THR A 43 44.66 6.85 33.08
CA THR A 43 43.64 6.84 32.04
C THR A 43 42.41 6.09 32.57
N LEU A 44 41.29 6.79 32.75
CA LEU A 44 39.99 6.27 33.17
C LEU A 44 39.25 5.50 32.07
N VAL A 45 39.79 5.52 30.84
CA VAL A 45 39.24 4.85 29.65
C VAL A 45 38.91 3.36 29.86
N PRO A 46 39.79 2.49 30.41
CA PRO A 46 39.46 1.09 30.62
C PRO A 46 38.35 0.88 31.67
N LEU A 47 38.20 1.79 32.64
CA LEU A 47 37.15 1.68 33.66
C LEU A 47 35.77 1.99 33.08
N VAL A 48 35.68 2.93 32.13
CA VAL A 48 34.44 3.23 31.40
C VAL A 48 34.03 2.06 30.50
N TYR A 49 34.97 1.42 29.81
CA TYR A 49 34.68 0.22 29.01
C TYR A 49 34.23 -0.97 29.86
N ALA A 50 34.83 -1.19 31.03
CA ALA A 50 34.41 -2.25 31.95
C ALA A 50 32.97 -2.02 32.44
N LEU A 51 32.59 -0.77 32.74
CA LEU A 51 31.25 -0.43 33.21
C LEU A 51 30.21 -0.61 32.10
N ALA A 52 30.53 -0.22 30.86
CA ALA A 52 29.66 -0.45 29.70
C ALA A 52 29.40 -1.95 29.45
N LEU A 53 30.42 -2.79 29.64
CA LEU A 53 30.30 -4.24 29.44
C LEU A 53 29.42 -4.90 30.52
N VAL A 54 29.49 -4.41 31.77
CA VAL A 54 28.62 -4.89 32.86
C VAL A 54 27.15 -4.50 32.61
N VAL A 55 26.89 -3.29 32.12
CA VAL A 55 25.52 -2.86 31.76
C VAL A 55 24.97 -3.69 30.61
N LEU A 56 25.79 -3.97 29.59
CA LEU A 56 25.39 -4.81 28.45
C LEU A 56 25.09 -6.25 28.91
N ALA A 57 25.94 -6.84 29.74
CA ALA A 57 25.72 -8.18 30.29
C ALA A 57 24.46 -8.24 31.17
N GLY A 58 24.21 -7.19 31.96
CA GLY A 58 22.97 -7.05 32.75
C GLY A 58 21.73 -6.96 31.87
N ALA A 59 21.78 -6.22 30.77
CA ALA A 59 20.67 -6.11 29.81
C ALA A 59 20.36 -7.45 29.13
N VAL A 60 21.39 -8.21 28.75
CA VAL A 60 21.22 -9.56 28.16
C VAL A 60 20.64 -10.54 29.18
N ALA A 61 21.13 -10.53 30.43
CA ALA A 61 20.60 -11.36 31.50
C ALA A 61 19.13 -11.00 31.83
N PHE A 62 18.81 -9.70 31.83
CA PHE A 62 17.44 -9.21 32.03
C PHE A 62 16.49 -9.66 30.92
N LEU A 63 16.95 -9.65 29.66
CA LEU A 63 16.18 -10.15 28.52
C LEU A 63 15.91 -11.66 28.60
N TRP A 64 16.82 -12.42 29.23
CA TRP A 64 16.64 -13.84 29.48
C TRP A 64 15.70 -14.13 30.66
N TRP A 65 15.66 -13.25 31.67
CA TRP A 65 14.81 -13.42 32.84
C TRP A 65 13.38 -12.92 32.63
N HIS A 66 13.21 -11.92 31.75
CA HIS A 66 11.93 -11.40 31.30
C HIS A 66 11.76 -11.67 29.79
N PRO A 67 11.47 -12.92 29.38
CA PRO A 67 10.98 -13.15 28.02
C PRO A 67 9.73 -12.30 27.87
N THR A 68 9.82 -11.27 27.04
CA THR A 68 8.69 -10.41 26.69
C THR A 68 7.64 -11.31 26.06
N GLY A 69 6.69 -11.77 26.89
CA GLY A 69 5.54 -12.50 26.46
C GLY A 69 4.84 -11.67 25.40
N THR A 70 4.86 -12.17 24.17
CA THR A 70 4.00 -11.79 23.07
C THR A 70 2.54 -11.98 23.52
N GLN A 71 2.01 -11.01 24.24
CA GLN A 71 0.61 -10.99 24.70
C GLN A 71 -0.29 -10.14 23.78
N GLN A 72 0.20 -9.74 22.62
CA GLN A 72 -0.61 -9.16 21.55
C GLN A 72 -0.30 -9.89 20.26
N GLN A 73 -1.08 -10.92 19.94
CA GLN A 73 -1.61 -11.22 18.59
C GLN A 73 -2.16 -12.66 18.47
N PRO A 74 -3.38 -12.94 18.96
CA PRO A 74 -4.19 -13.98 18.35
C PRO A 74 -4.56 -13.63 16.88
N ALA A 75 -4.61 -12.34 16.55
CA ALA A 75 -5.01 -11.86 15.21
C ALA A 75 -3.93 -12.01 14.12
N GLU A 76 -2.62 -12.04 14.44
CA GLU A 76 -1.60 -12.30 13.41
C GLU A 76 -1.44 -13.80 13.13
N ALA A 77 -1.56 -14.66 14.14
CA ALA A 77 -1.56 -16.11 13.91
C ALA A 77 -2.70 -16.53 12.97
N GLU A 78 -3.88 -15.92 13.12
CA GLU A 78 -5.03 -16.15 12.24
C GLU A 78 -4.81 -15.59 10.82
N ARG A 79 -4.14 -14.42 10.70
CA ARG A 79 -3.76 -13.85 9.40
C ARG A 79 -2.72 -14.71 8.67
N VAL A 80 -1.74 -15.25 9.39
CA VAL A 80 -0.73 -16.13 8.80
C VAL A 80 -1.35 -17.47 8.38
N ALA A 81 -2.26 -18.03 9.18
CA ALA A 81 -3.01 -19.24 8.80
C ALA A 81 -3.92 -19.01 7.58
N ALA A 82 -4.57 -17.85 7.48
CA ALA A 82 -5.37 -17.47 6.32
C ALA A 82 -4.51 -17.28 5.05
N LEU A 83 -3.31 -16.71 5.20
CA LEU A 83 -2.37 -16.53 4.10
C LEU A 83 -1.84 -17.89 3.59
N ASP A 84 -1.58 -18.83 4.49
CA ASP A 84 -1.13 -20.18 4.14
C ASP A 84 -2.24 -20.97 3.41
N GLN A 85 -3.50 -20.82 3.82
CA GLN A 85 -4.64 -21.35 3.07
C GLN A 85 -4.76 -20.73 1.68
N GLN A 86 -4.51 -19.43 1.54
CA GLN A 86 -4.57 -18.74 0.25
C GLN A 86 -3.47 -19.26 -0.69
N VAL A 87 -2.24 -19.46 -0.19
CA VAL A 87 -1.14 -20.04 -0.98
C VAL A 87 -1.45 -21.48 -1.39
N GLN A 88 -2.05 -22.29 -0.52
CA GLN A 88 -2.47 -23.66 -0.87
C GLN A 88 -3.58 -23.69 -1.93
N ALA A 89 -4.54 -22.77 -1.86
CA ALA A 89 -5.60 -22.64 -2.87
C ALA A 89 -5.04 -22.25 -4.25
N LEU A 90 -4.14 -21.26 -4.31
CA LEU A 90 -3.47 -20.90 -5.56
C LEU A 90 -2.64 -22.05 -6.12
N ASN A 91 -1.94 -22.81 -5.28
CA ASN A 91 -1.13 -23.94 -5.75
C ASN A 91 -2.00 -25.10 -6.27
N ALA A 92 -3.20 -25.29 -5.71
CA ALA A 92 -4.19 -26.25 -6.23
C ALA A 92 -4.76 -25.81 -7.58
N GLU A 93 -5.04 -24.52 -7.74
CA GLU A 93 -5.53 -23.94 -8.99
C GLU A 93 -4.48 -24.02 -10.11
N VAL A 94 -3.21 -23.74 -9.79
CA VAL A 94 -2.09 -23.91 -10.75
C VAL A 94 -1.92 -25.38 -11.14
N LYS A 95 -2.08 -26.34 -10.22
CA LYS A 95 -2.06 -27.77 -10.56
C LYS A 95 -3.25 -28.17 -11.43
N GLN A 96 -4.43 -27.59 -11.22
CA GLN A 96 -5.59 -27.81 -12.10
C GLN A 96 -5.38 -27.23 -13.50
N LEU A 97 -4.77 -26.04 -13.60
CA LEU A 97 -4.41 -25.45 -14.89
C LEU A 97 -3.32 -26.26 -15.61
N ALA A 98 -2.33 -26.77 -14.87
CA ALA A 98 -1.28 -27.63 -15.44
C ALA A 98 -1.80 -29.02 -15.85
N ALA A 99 -2.81 -29.54 -15.15
CA ALA A 99 -3.49 -30.78 -15.50
C ALA A 99 -4.54 -30.62 -16.62
N ARG A 100 -4.85 -29.38 -17.04
CA ARG A 100 -5.78 -29.10 -18.14
C ARG A 100 -5.14 -29.58 -19.45
N PRO A 101 -5.69 -30.60 -20.14
CA PRO A 101 -5.11 -31.10 -21.38
C PRO A 101 -5.07 -29.98 -22.44
N PRO A 102 -3.92 -29.71 -23.07
CA PRO A 102 -3.83 -28.70 -24.14
C PRO A 102 -4.56 -29.24 -25.37
N GLY A 103 -5.84 -28.89 -25.54
CA GLY A 103 -6.58 -29.30 -26.74
C GLY A 103 -8.10 -29.31 -26.68
N GLN A 104 -8.76 -28.38 -25.99
CA GLN A 104 -10.21 -28.20 -26.19
C GLN A 104 -10.50 -27.00 -27.11
N PRO A 105 -10.62 -27.21 -28.44
CA PRO A 105 -10.98 -26.17 -29.40
C PRO A 105 -12.42 -25.65 -29.29
N GLN A 106 -13.24 -26.17 -28.35
CA GLN A 106 -14.65 -25.79 -28.23
C GLN A 106 -14.86 -24.38 -27.66
N GLU A 107 -14.03 -23.91 -26.71
CA GLU A 107 -14.15 -22.55 -26.16
C GLU A 107 -13.79 -21.46 -27.18
N VAL A 108 -12.86 -21.74 -28.11
CA VAL A 108 -12.49 -20.78 -29.15
C VAL A 108 -13.57 -20.65 -30.21
N SER A 109 -14.30 -21.74 -30.49
CA SER A 109 -15.45 -21.72 -31.41
C SER A 109 -16.68 -21.01 -30.84
N SER A 110 -16.95 -21.15 -29.54
CA SER A 110 -18.04 -20.43 -28.89
C SER A 110 -17.73 -18.93 -28.79
N LEU A 111 -16.48 -18.56 -28.49
CA LEU A 111 -16.03 -17.16 -28.50
C LEU A 111 -16.07 -16.55 -29.91
N ARG A 112 -15.67 -17.28 -30.97
CA ARG A 112 -15.80 -16.79 -32.36
C ARG A 112 -17.27 -16.60 -32.76
N THR A 113 -18.15 -17.51 -32.35
CA THR A 113 -19.59 -17.41 -32.62
C THR A 113 -20.20 -16.23 -31.87
N GLN A 114 -19.82 -16.00 -30.61
CA GLN A 114 -20.26 -14.84 -29.83
C GLN A 114 -19.73 -13.52 -30.42
N LEU A 115 -18.48 -13.49 -30.88
CA LEU A 115 -17.89 -12.32 -31.53
C LEU A 115 -18.55 -12.01 -32.88
N ALA A 116 -18.88 -13.05 -33.66
CA ALA A 116 -19.63 -12.90 -34.92
C ALA A 116 -21.08 -12.43 -34.66
N ALA A 117 -21.74 -12.92 -33.60
CA ALA A 117 -23.06 -12.45 -33.19
C ALA A 117 -23.04 -11.00 -32.69
N LEU A 118 -21.96 -10.55 -32.04
CA LEU A 118 -21.78 -9.16 -31.63
C LEU A 118 -21.47 -8.24 -32.82
N ALA A 119 -20.69 -8.71 -33.79
CA ALA A 119 -20.35 -7.96 -35.00
C ALA A 119 -21.54 -7.86 -36.00
N ALA A 120 -22.46 -8.83 -35.99
CA ALA A 120 -23.68 -8.81 -36.79
C ALA A 120 -24.80 -7.95 -36.18
N ARG A 121 -24.58 -7.33 -35.01
CA ARG A 121 -25.56 -6.45 -34.38
C ARG A 121 -25.61 -5.14 -35.18
N PRO A 122 -26.71 -4.81 -35.86
CA PRO A 122 -26.82 -3.54 -36.58
C PRO A 122 -26.64 -2.40 -35.57
N THR A 123 -25.72 -1.48 -35.86
CA THR A 123 -25.56 -0.21 -35.16
C THR A 123 -26.77 0.68 -35.45
N ALA A 124 -27.93 0.30 -34.94
CA ALA A 124 -29.01 1.23 -34.74
C ALA A 124 -28.55 2.15 -33.61
N THR A 125 -28.16 3.37 -33.97
CA THR A 125 -28.12 4.50 -33.04
C THR A 125 -29.35 4.42 -32.15
N PRO A 126 -29.21 4.34 -30.82
CA PRO A 126 -30.34 4.34 -29.91
C PRO A 126 -31.21 5.55 -30.27
N ASP A 127 -32.46 5.30 -30.63
CA ASP A 127 -33.40 6.35 -30.95
C ASP A 127 -33.73 7.12 -29.66
N LEU A 128 -33.00 8.21 -29.44
CA LEU A 128 -33.12 9.09 -28.29
C LEU A 128 -34.41 9.90 -28.34
N SER A 129 -35.16 9.88 -29.45
CA SER A 129 -36.43 10.61 -29.58
C SER A 129 -37.48 10.12 -28.57
N ALA A 130 -37.45 8.85 -28.18
CA ALA A 130 -38.32 8.30 -27.15
C ALA A 130 -37.96 8.79 -25.73
N LEU A 131 -36.70 9.16 -25.50
CA LEU A 131 -36.25 9.77 -24.25
C LEU A 131 -36.48 11.30 -24.26
N GLU A 132 -36.30 11.98 -25.39
CA GLU A 132 -36.66 13.39 -25.57
C GLU A 132 -38.17 13.62 -25.38
N HIS A 133 -39.03 12.76 -25.93
CA HIS A 133 -40.48 12.86 -25.68
C HIS A 133 -40.86 12.63 -24.21
N ARG A 134 -40.11 11.81 -23.47
CA ARG A 134 -40.35 11.58 -22.04
C ARG A 134 -39.82 12.74 -21.19
N ILE A 135 -38.73 13.38 -21.61
CA ILE A 135 -38.19 14.57 -20.95
C ILE A 135 -39.10 15.78 -21.22
N ASP A 136 -39.57 15.99 -22.44
CA ASP A 136 -40.58 17.02 -22.76
C ASP A 136 -41.90 16.83 -21.99
N ALA A 137 -42.32 15.57 -21.78
CA ALA A 137 -43.51 15.25 -21.00
C ALA A 137 -43.32 15.43 -19.48
N LEU A 138 -42.07 15.37 -18.99
CA LEU A 138 -41.71 15.60 -17.59
C LEU A 138 -41.41 17.08 -17.31
N GLU A 139 -40.84 17.80 -18.27
CA GLU A 139 -40.52 19.23 -18.17
C GLU A 139 -41.78 20.10 -18.33
N LYS A 140 -42.77 19.65 -19.11
CA LYS A 140 -44.13 20.21 -19.06
C LYS A 140 -44.87 19.93 -17.74
N ARG A 141 -44.29 19.14 -16.84
CA ARG A 141 -44.96 18.69 -15.60
C ARG A 141 -44.54 19.42 -14.33
N GLN A 142 -43.59 20.36 -14.32
CA GLN A 142 -43.38 21.25 -13.15
C GLN A 142 -42.30 22.33 -13.39
N PRO A 143 -42.38 23.52 -12.73
CA PRO A 143 -43.17 23.79 -11.53
C PRO A 143 -44.01 25.07 -11.61
N GLU A 144 -45.33 24.95 -11.65
CA GLU A 144 -46.25 25.89 -11.01
C GLU A 144 -47.49 25.15 -10.52
N GLN A 145 -47.85 25.38 -9.25
CA GLN A 145 -49.17 25.22 -8.64
C GLN A 145 -49.81 23.80 -8.51
N GLY A 146 -49.93 23.38 -7.24
CA GLY A 146 -51.08 22.66 -6.68
C GLY A 146 -51.54 21.38 -7.37
N ALA A 147 -51.10 20.23 -6.87
CA ALA A 147 -51.73 18.95 -7.20
C ALA A 147 -53.23 18.98 -6.83
N PRO A 148 -54.17 18.67 -7.74
CA PRO A 148 -55.55 18.46 -7.35
C PRO A 148 -55.60 17.19 -6.49
N ALA A 149 -56.22 17.32 -5.32
CA ALA A 149 -56.56 16.19 -4.48
C ALA A 149 -57.30 15.12 -5.29
N PRO A 150 -57.14 13.82 -4.97
CA PRO A 150 -57.93 12.75 -5.58
C PRO A 150 -59.41 13.13 -5.53
N ASP A 151 -60.12 12.96 -6.65
CA ASP A 151 -61.56 13.25 -6.71
C ASP A 151 -62.31 12.32 -5.73
N LEU A 152 -62.61 12.85 -4.55
CA LEU A 152 -63.39 12.21 -3.49
C LEU A 152 -64.89 12.34 -3.74
N GLY A 153 -65.33 13.02 -4.81
CA GLY A 153 -66.74 13.20 -5.14
C GLY A 153 -67.56 11.91 -5.16
N PRO A 154 -67.07 10.81 -5.78
CA PRO A 154 -67.77 9.52 -5.77
C PRO A 154 -67.82 8.87 -4.38
N LEU A 155 -66.84 9.10 -3.52
CA LEU A 155 -66.83 8.59 -2.14
C LEU A 155 -67.72 9.42 -1.24
N GLN A 156 -67.78 10.73 -1.45
CA GLN A 156 -68.62 11.65 -0.71
C GLN A 156 -70.11 11.46 -1.04
N GLN A 157 -70.44 11.13 -2.30
CA GLN A 157 -71.79 10.69 -2.68
C GLN A 157 -72.17 9.35 -2.03
N LYS A 158 -71.24 8.40 -1.91
CA LYS A 158 -71.50 7.12 -1.23
C LYS A 158 -71.70 7.29 0.28
N VAL A 159 -70.95 8.19 0.92
CA VAL A 159 -71.13 8.51 2.34
C VAL A 159 -72.47 9.21 2.58
N ALA A 160 -72.85 10.18 1.74
CA ALA A 160 -74.16 10.83 1.84
C ALA A 160 -75.33 9.85 1.65
N GLY A 161 -75.21 8.88 0.73
CA GLY A 161 -76.20 7.82 0.54
C GLY A 161 -76.32 6.86 1.74
N LEU A 162 -75.19 6.51 2.36
CA LEU A 162 -75.18 5.68 3.57
C LEU A 162 -75.73 6.44 4.79
N GLU A 163 -75.45 7.73 4.93
CA GLU A 163 -76.03 8.57 5.99
C GLU A 163 -77.54 8.68 5.85
N GLN A 164 -78.07 8.80 4.63
CA GLN A 164 -79.51 8.78 4.38
C GLN A 164 -80.16 7.44 4.75
N GLN A 165 -79.50 6.31 4.43
CA GLN A 165 -79.98 4.97 4.81
C GLN A 165 -79.97 4.76 6.33
N VAL A 166 -78.91 5.22 7.01
CA VAL A 166 -78.81 5.15 8.48
C VAL A 166 -79.85 6.06 9.14
N ALA A 167 -80.12 7.24 8.59
CA ALA A 167 -81.16 8.14 9.09
C ALA A 167 -82.57 7.53 8.96
N THR A 168 -82.88 6.85 7.85
CA THR A 168 -84.15 6.12 7.70
C THR A 168 -84.28 4.95 8.66
N LEU A 169 -83.19 4.23 8.92
CA LEU A 169 -83.20 3.11 9.88
C LEU A 169 -83.31 3.60 11.33
N ALA A 170 -82.69 4.74 11.64
CA ALA A 170 -82.79 5.41 12.94
C ALA A 170 -84.20 5.98 13.18
N GLN A 171 -84.87 6.50 12.15
CA GLN A 171 -86.28 6.93 12.25
C GLN A 171 -87.22 5.74 12.44
N ALA A 172 -86.98 4.61 11.76
CA ALA A 172 -87.77 3.39 11.96
C ALA A 172 -87.59 2.82 13.38
N SER A 173 -86.37 2.84 13.92
CA SER A 173 -86.09 2.39 15.30
C SER A 173 -86.58 3.37 16.36
N GLN A 174 -86.58 4.68 16.10
CA GLN A 174 -87.20 5.67 17.00
C GLN A 174 -88.73 5.57 17.02
N GLN A 175 -89.38 5.22 15.91
CA GLN A 175 -90.83 4.93 15.89
C GLN A 175 -91.17 3.65 16.67
N GLN A 176 -90.28 2.66 16.68
CA GLN A 176 -90.40 1.50 17.56
C GLN A 176 -90.12 1.84 19.03
N ALA A 177 -89.15 2.72 19.31
CA ALA A 177 -88.81 3.12 20.69
C ALA A 177 -89.87 4.04 21.32
N GLN A 178 -90.52 4.91 20.55
CA GLN A 178 -91.63 5.75 21.04
C GLN A 178 -92.94 4.96 21.25
N SER A 179 -93.02 3.74 20.72
CA SER A 179 -94.11 2.80 21.02
C SER A 179 -93.81 1.90 22.24
N GLY A 180 -92.61 2.01 22.84
CA GLY A 180 -92.08 1.07 23.84
C GLY A 180 -92.14 1.49 25.31
N SER A 181 -92.69 2.66 25.66
CA SER A 181 -92.80 3.09 27.06
C SER A 181 -94.12 2.65 27.72
N ASN A 182 -94.47 1.37 27.60
CA ASN A 182 -95.51 0.74 28.42
C ASN A 182 -94.98 -0.63 28.92
N PRO A 183 -94.55 -0.73 30.19
CA PRO A 183 -94.00 -1.97 30.72
C PRO A 183 -95.11 -2.86 31.29
N ALA A 184 -95.75 -3.64 30.43
CA ALA A 184 -96.46 -4.85 30.82
C ALA A 184 -96.48 -5.80 29.62
N GLY A 185 -95.97 -7.01 29.81
CA GLY A 185 -95.70 -7.98 28.76
C GLY A 185 -96.84 -8.10 27.75
N GLN A 186 -96.54 -7.77 26.49
CA GLN A 186 -97.44 -7.98 25.36
C GLN A 186 -96.65 -8.61 24.23
N ALA A 187 -97.15 -9.78 23.87
CA ALA A 187 -96.70 -10.63 22.80
C ALA A 187 -96.65 -9.86 21.47
N ALA A 188 -95.89 -10.43 20.52
CA ALA A 188 -95.87 -10.08 19.11
C ALA A 188 -97.27 -9.64 18.60
N PRO A 189 -97.35 -8.68 17.65
CA PRO A 189 -98.61 -8.20 17.12
C PRO A 189 -99.47 -9.40 16.73
N ALA A 190 -100.57 -9.58 17.46
CA ALA A 190 -101.45 -10.72 17.23
C ALA A 190 -101.90 -10.65 15.77
N PRO A 191 -101.85 -11.78 15.03
CA PRO A 191 -102.32 -11.80 13.65
C PRO A 191 -103.74 -11.24 13.60
N ASP A 192 -104.04 -10.45 12.56
CA ASP A 192 -105.36 -9.86 12.37
C ASP A 192 -106.39 -10.98 12.16
N LEU A 193 -107.01 -11.41 13.26
CA LEU A 193 -108.07 -12.41 13.28
C LEU A 193 -109.40 -11.83 12.80
N GLY A 194 -109.48 -10.54 12.46
CA GLY A 194 -110.70 -9.87 12.00
C GLY A 194 -111.44 -10.63 10.89
N PRO A 195 -110.77 -11.13 9.84
CA PRO A 195 -111.42 -11.91 8.78
C PRO A 195 -111.94 -13.27 9.27
N VAL A 196 -111.23 -13.94 10.18
CA VAL A 196 -111.65 -15.22 10.75
C VAL A 196 -112.84 -15.01 11.68
N GLN A 197 -112.83 -13.93 12.46
CA GLN A 197 -113.90 -13.57 13.38
C GLN A 197 -115.18 -13.17 12.65
N GLN A 198 -115.07 -12.47 11.52
CA GLN A 198 -116.21 -12.22 10.61
C GLN A 198 -116.78 -13.51 10.02
N LYS A 199 -115.93 -14.47 9.61
CA LYS A 199 -116.38 -15.77 9.12
C LYS A 199 -117.10 -16.58 10.20
N VAL A 200 -116.60 -16.59 11.43
CA VAL A 200 -117.25 -17.26 12.58
C VAL A 200 -118.61 -16.62 12.86
N ALA A 201 -118.70 -15.29 12.91
CA ALA A 201 -119.96 -14.58 13.10
C ALA A 201 -120.99 -14.92 11.99
N SER A 202 -120.54 -15.04 10.74
CA SER A 202 -121.43 -15.44 9.62
C SER A 202 -121.93 -16.88 9.73
N LEU A 203 -121.11 -17.80 10.26
CA LEU A 203 -121.50 -19.19 10.51
C LEU A 203 -122.51 -19.27 11.67
N GLU A 204 -122.30 -18.50 12.73
CA GLU A 204 -123.25 -18.40 13.86
C GLU A 204 -124.62 -17.90 13.39
N GLN A 205 -124.66 -16.90 12.52
CA GLN A 205 -125.89 -16.38 11.94
C GLN A 205 -126.61 -17.44 11.08
N GLN A 206 -125.88 -18.19 10.24
CA GLN A 206 -126.44 -19.28 9.43
C GLN A 206 -127.01 -20.43 10.29
N VAL A 207 -126.35 -20.78 11.39
CA VAL A 207 -126.85 -21.79 12.34
C VAL A 207 -128.11 -21.29 13.07
N GLY A 208 -128.17 -20.00 13.39
CA GLY A 208 -129.36 -19.36 13.96
C GLY A 208 -130.58 -19.44 13.03
N GLU A 209 -130.41 -19.15 11.75
CA GLU A 209 -131.46 -19.27 10.73
C GLU A 209 -131.96 -20.70 10.56
N LEU A 210 -131.04 -21.68 10.57
CA LEU A 210 -131.38 -23.11 10.52
C LEU A 210 -132.22 -23.55 11.72
N ARG A 211 -131.91 -23.07 12.93
CA ARG A 211 -132.70 -23.35 14.14
C ARG A 211 -134.08 -22.72 14.10
N GLN A 212 -134.21 -21.49 13.60
CA GLN A 212 -135.51 -20.84 13.45
C GLN A 212 -136.39 -21.56 12.41
N ALA A 213 -135.80 -21.96 11.29
CA ALA A 213 -136.51 -22.74 10.27
C ALA A 213 -137.01 -24.08 10.84
N SER A 214 -136.22 -24.78 11.67
CA SER A 214 -136.66 -26.04 12.29
C SER A 214 -137.76 -25.83 13.35
N GLN A 215 -137.77 -24.69 14.06
CA GLN A 215 -138.81 -24.39 15.06
C GLN A 215 -140.16 -24.04 14.41
N GLN A 216 -140.15 -23.31 13.30
CA GLN A 216 -141.38 -23.02 12.54
C GLN A 216 -142.02 -24.30 11.99
N GLN A 217 -141.21 -25.31 11.68
CA GLN A 217 -141.65 -26.62 11.18
C GLN A 217 -142.35 -27.48 12.24
N ALA A 218 -142.03 -27.31 13.53
CA ALA A 218 -142.72 -28.00 14.62
C ALA A 218 -144.18 -27.53 14.79
N GLN A 219 -144.54 -26.39 14.18
CA GLN A 219 -145.88 -25.79 14.28
C GLN A 219 -146.77 -26.10 13.07
N SER A 220 -146.19 -26.49 11.93
CA SER A 220 -146.92 -26.79 10.68
C SER A 220 -146.94 -28.30 10.39
N GLY A 221 -147.59 -29.09 11.24
CA GLY A 221 -147.77 -30.52 10.98
C GLY A 221 -148.90 -30.74 9.98
N THR A 222 -148.63 -31.16 8.73
CA THR A 222 -149.55 -32.04 7.96
C THR A 222 -149.06 -32.70 6.66
N ASP A 223 -147.92 -32.37 6.03
CA ASP A 223 -147.55 -32.99 4.74
C ASP A 223 -146.25 -33.83 4.77
N GLN A 224 -146.40 -35.16 4.73
CA GLN A 224 -145.31 -36.15 4.88
C GLN A 224 -144.30 -36.15 3.71
N ALA A 225 -144.70 -35.74 2.50
CA ALA A 225 -143.81 -35.64 1.34
C ALA A 225 -142.89 -34.40 1.38
N GLY A 226 -143.37 -33.30 1.95
CA GLY A 226 -142.56 -32.08 2.14
C GLY A 226 -141.44 -32.29 3.16
N LEU A 227 -141.72 -33.08 4.21
CA LEU A 227 -140.75 -33.43 5.26
C LEU A 227 -139.52 -34.18 4.70
N ALA A 228 -139.69 -35.06 3.70
CA ALA A 228 -138.57 -35.80 3.10
C ALA A 228 -137.66 -34.91 2.25
N ALA A 229 -138.24 -34.05 1.40
CA ALA A 229 -137.46 -33.10 0.59
C ALA A 229 -136.72 -32.08 1.47
N GLN A 230 -137.36 -31.64 2.56
CA GLN A 230 -136.77 -30.69 3.49
C GLN A 230 -135.70 -31.33 4.40
N ASN A 231 -135.85 -32.59 4.80
CA ASN A 231 -134.78 -33.35 5.48
C ASN A 231 -133.54 -33.50 4.58
N LYS A 232 -133.74 -33.74 3.28
CA LYS A 232 -132.62 -33.76 2.32
C LYS A 232 -131.94 -32.40 2.23
N GLN A 233 -132.70 -31.31 2.12
CA GLN A 233 -132.13 -29.95 2.11
C GLN A 233 -131.39 -29.62 3.42
N THR A 234 -131.86 -30.14 4.55
CA THR A 234 -131.21 -29.96 5.86
C THR A 234 -129.91 -30.75 5.94
N GLN A 235 -129.88 -31.98 5.41
CA GLN A 235 -128.66 -32.79 5.29
C GLN A 235 -127.64 -32.13 4.35
N ASP A 236 -128.07 -31.64 3.18
CA ASP A 236 -127.18 -30.94 2.23
C ASP A 236 -126.57 -29.68 2.86
N ARG A 237 -127.36 -28.93 3.65
CA ARG A 237 -126.87 -27.76 4.40
C ARG A 237 -125.89 -28.14 5.53
N LEU A 238 -126.14 -29.23 6.25
CA LEU A 238 -125.23 -29.76 7.27
C LEU A 238 -123.90 -30.19 6.64
N GLN A 239 -123.95 -30.83 5.47
CA GLN A 239 -122.76 -31.22 4.72
C GLN A 239 -121.97 -29.97 4.27
N GLN A 240 -122.66 -28.95 3.75
CA GLN A 240 -122.05 -27.69 3.36
C GLN A 240 -121.39 -26.96 4.55
N VAL A 241 -121.99 -27.00 5.74
CA VAL A 241 -121.40 -26.44 6.97
C VAL A 241 -120.16 -27.24 7.39
N GLN A 242 -120.18 -28.57 7.28
CA GLN A 242 -119.00 -29.40 7.55
C GLN A 242 -117.85 -29.08 6.60
N ASP A 243 -118.09 -29.00 5.29
CA ASP A 243 -117.06 -28.69 4.30
C ASP A 243 -116.45 -27.29 4.53
N ARG A 244 -117.29 -26.31 4.90
CA ARG A 244 -116.83 -24.96 5.26
C ARG A 244 -115.99 -24.97 6.54
N LEU A 245 -116.36 -25.77 7.54
CA LEU A 245 -115.59 -25.87 8.78
C LEU A 245 -114.21 -26.49 8.52
N THR A 246 -114.13 -27.53 7.68
CA THR A 246 -112.86 -28.13 7.27
C THR A 246 -112.00 -27.16 6.46
N THR A 247 -112.60 -26.34 5.60
CA THR A 247 -111.89 -25.31 4.84
C THR A 247 -111.32 -24.22 5.77
N VAL A 248 -112.12 -23.76 6.74
CA VAL A 248 -111.67 -22.76 7.72
C VAL A 248 -110.58 -23.32 8.62
N SER A 249 -110.68 -24.58 9.05
CA SER A 249 -109.62 -25.19 9.86
C SER A 249 -108.31 -25.33 9.09
N GLN A 250 -108.36 -25.73 7.82
CA GLN A 250 -107.17 -25.75 6.94
C GLN A 250 -106.58 -24.34 6.73
N GLN A 251 -107.42 -23.33 6.57
CA GLN A 251 -106.96 -21.95 6.41
C GLN A 251 -106.25 -21.45 7.69
N VAL A 252 -106.79 -21.76 8.87
CA VAL A 252 -106.15 -21.42 10.15
C VAL A 252 -104.82 -22.16 10.32
N GLN A 253 -104.72 -23.42 9.89
CA GLN A 253 -103.46 -24.18 9.92
C GLN A 253 -102.39 -23.53 9.02
N GLN A 254 -102.77 -23.12 7.80
CA GLN A 254 -101.85 -22.45 6.86
C GLN A 254 -101.38 -21.09 7.37
N GLU A 255 -102.27 -20.30 7.97
CA GLU A 255 -101.92 -19.01 8.59
C GLU A 255 -100.95 -19.21 9.77
N GLN A 256 -101.13 -20.27 10.58
CA GLN A 256 -100.20 -20.60 11.66
C GLN A 256 -98.81 -20.99 11.13
N GLU A 257 -98.75 -21.81 10.08
CA GLU A 257 -97.48 -22.19 9.44
C GLU A 257 -96.78 -20.98 8.82
N HIS A 258 -97.52 -20.09 8.15
CA HIS A 258 -96.98 -18.86 7.58
C HIS A 258 -96.47 -17.91 8.68
N THR A 259 -97.19 -17.81 9.80
CA THR A 259 -96.77 -17.00 10.95
C THR A 259 -95.51 -17.56 11.60
N ALA A 260 -95.42 -18.89 11.76
CA ALA A 260 -94.23 -19.55 12.29
C ALA A 260 -93.01 -19.38 11.36
N ALA A 261 -93.20 -19.52 10.04
CA ALA A 261 -92.16 -19.30 9.06
C ALA A 261 -91.67 -17.84 9.05
N THR A 262 -92.60 -16.88 9.16
CA THR A 262 -92.28 -15.45 9.24
C THR A 262 -91.50 -15.13 10.53
N ALA A 263 -91.90 -15.71 11.67
CA ALA A 263 -91.18 -15.55 12.93
C ALA A 263 -89.74 -16.08 12.84
N GLN A 264 -89.54 -17.24 12.20
CA GLN A 264 -88.21 -17.80 11.97
C GLN A 264 -87.36 -16.90 11.05
N GLN A 265 -87.95 -16.40 9.96
CA GLN A 265 -87.27 -15.49 9.04
C GLN A 265 -86.83 -14.18 9.72
N VAL A 266 -87.67 -13.63 10.60
CA VAL A 266 -87.32 -12.45 11.40
C VAL A 266 -86.17 -12.77 12.35
N GLN A 267 -86.19 -13.92 13.01
CA GLN A 267 -85.11 -14.35 13.91
C GLN A 267 -83.78 -14.56 13.19
N ASP A 268 -83.80 -15.16 11.99
CA ASP A 268 -82.62 -15.33 11.14
C ASP A 268 -82.07 -13.97 10.67
N HIS A 269 -82.96 -13.04 10.32
CA HIS A 269 -82.57 -11.69 9.93
C HIS A 269 -81.90 -10.94 11.10
N PHE A 270 -82.44 -11.03 12.31
CA PHE A 270 -81.80 -10.47 13.51
C PHE A 270 -80.43 -11.10 13.78
N GLY A 271 -80.29 -12.41 13.58
CA GLY A 271 -79.00 -13.09 13.67
C GLY A 271 -77.96 -12.55 12.67
N ALA A 272 -78.37 -12.37 11.41
CA ALA A 272 -77.50 -11.81 10.37
C ALA A 272 -77.10 -10.36 10.66
N VAL A 273 -78.03 -9.51 11.12
CA VAL A 273 -77.74 -8.13 11.51
C VAL A 273 -76.76 -8.09 12.68
N ASN A 274 -76.92 -8.95 13.68
CA ASN A 274 -76.01 -9.00 14.83
C ASN A 274 -74.58 -9.44 14.43
N GLN A 275 -74.47 -10.37 13.47
CA GLN A 275 -73.17 -10.73 12.89
C GLN A 275 -72.54 -9.56 12.11
N GLN A 276 -73.33 -8.79 11.37
CA GLN A 276 -72.84 -7.59 10.69
C GLN A 276 -72.36 -6.51 11.66
N ILE A 277 -73.10 -6.29 12.76
CA ILE A 277 -72.69 -5.36 13.84
C ILE A 277 -71.37 -5.82 14.46
N THR A 278 -71.21 -7.12 14.71
CA THR A 278 -69.97 -7.69 15.26
C THR A 278 -68.79 -7.51 14.29
N ALA A 279 -69.01 -7.76 13.00
CA ALA A 279 -67.99 -7.55 11.97
C ALA A 279 -67.62 -6.06 11.81
N LEU A 280 -68.59 -5.16 11.93
CA LEU A 280 -68.34 -3.70 11.95
C LEU A 280 -67.53 -3.28 13.18
N SER A 281 -67.82 -3.83 14.36
CA SER A 281 -67.04 -3.58 15.58
C SER A 281 -65.58 -4.00 15.40
N GLY A 282 -65.33 -5.18 14.84
CA GLY A 282 -63.97 -5.64 14.54
C GLY A 282 -63.22 -4.75 13.54
N ARG A 283 -63.92 -4.13 12.57
CA ARG A 283 -63.31 -3.14 11.67
C ARG A 283 -62.96 -1.83 12.38
N ILE A 284 -63.79 -1.39 13.33
CA ILE A 284 -63.53 -0.20 14.15
C ILE A 284 -62.31 -0.44 15.06
N ASP A 285 -62.19 -1.62 15.67
CA ASP A 285 -61.01 -1.99 16.45
C ASP A 285 -59.74 -2.06 15.57
N GLY A 286 -59.89 -2.51 14.31
CA GLY A 286 -58.83 -2.46 13.31
C GLY A 286 -58.36 -1.02 12.98
N PHE A 287 -59.27 -0.05 12.98
CA PHE A 287 -58.91 1.36 12.82
C PHE A 287 -58.15 1.92 14.03
N ALA A 288 -58.48 1.49 15.25
CA ALA A 288 -57.73 1.87 16.44
C ALA A 288 -56.28 1.34 16.39
N ALA A 289 -56.10 0.07 16.01
CA ALA A 289 -54.77 -0.52 15.80
C ALA A 289 -53.97 0.18 14.69
N TRP A 290 -54.61 0.56 13.58
CA TRP A 290 -53.96 1.32 12.51
C TRP A 290 -53.52 2.72 12.98
N ARG A 291 -54.33 3.39 13.81
CA ARG A 291 -53.96 4.69 14.40
C ARG A 291 -52.73 4.58 15.30
N ASP A 292 -52.64 3.52 16.09
CA ASP A 292 -51.47 3.28 16.94
C ASP A 292 -50.22 2.96 16.11
N ASP A 293 -50.36 2.31 14.96
CA ASP A 293 -49.26 2.07 14.02
C ASP A 293 -48.78 3.37 13.34
N MET A 294 -49.71 4.27 12.97
CA MET A 294 -49.36 5.62 12.49
C MET A 294 -48.55 6.41 13.52
N ASN A 295 -48.95 6.38 14.80
CA ASN A 295 -48.19 7.04 15.86
C ASN A 295 -46.78 6.44 16.03
N ARG A 296 -46.59 5.13 15.78
CA ARG A 296 -45.27 4.50 15.78
C ARG A 296 -44.43 4.92 14.58
N ILE A 297 -45.04 5.13 13.42
CA ILE A 297 -44.36 5.64 12.23
C ILE A 297 -43.85 7.06 12.47
N ASP A 298 -44.65 7.93 13.10
CA ASP A 298 -44.21 9.29 13.47
C ASP A 298 -43.04 9.24 14.45
N GLN A 299 -43.08 8.38 15.47
CA GLN A 299 -41.94 8.18 16.38
C GLN A 299 -40.68 7.68 15.66
N ARG A 300 -40.83 6.82 14.65
CA ARG A 300 -39.70 6.34 13.83
C ARG A 300 -39.15 7.45 12.94
N LEU A 301 -39.99 8.32 12.39
CA LEU A 301 -39.56 9.50 11.63
C LEU A 301 -38.77 10.48 12.51
N ASP A 302 -39.23 10.73 13.74
CA ASP A 302 -38.49 11.57 14.70
C ASP A 302 -37.18 10.93 15.16
N GLN A 303 -37.12 9.60 15.28
CA GLN A 303 -35.88 8.89 15.54
C GLN A 303 -34.92 8.98 14.35
N LEU A 304 -35.42 8.76 13.13
CA LEU A 304 -34.62 8.85 11.91
C LEU A 304 -34.05 10.28 11.71
N GLY A 305 -34.84 11.31 12.02
CA GLY A 305 -34.39 12.70 11.98
C GLY A 305 -33.25 12.97 12.98
N ARG A 306 -33.38 12.47 14.22
CA ARG A 306 -32.32 12.59 15.24
C ARG A 306 -31.06 11.80 14.86
N ASP A 307 -31.22 10.61 14.31
CA ASP A 307 -30.11 9.77 13.86
C ASP A 307 -29.37 10.41 12.68
N GLN A 308 -30.09 11.02 11.72
CA GLN A 308 -29.47 11.77 10.64
C GLN A 308 -28.71 12.99 11.15
N GLN A 309 -29.29 13.73 12.10
CA GLN A 309 -28.62 14.88 12.70
C GLN A 309 -27.33 14.46 13.44
N GLN A 310 -27.38 13.36 14.20
CA GLN A 310 -26.20 12.82 14.88
C GLN A 310 -25.13 12.33 13.90
N ARG A 311 -25.53 11.70 12.79
CA ARG A 311 -24.58 11.31 11.75
C ARG A 311 -23.92 12.50 11.08
N LEU A 312 -24.65 13.59 10.83
CA LEU A 312 -24.08 14.82 10.28
C LEU A 312 -23.09 15.45 11.26
N ASP A 313 -23.42 15.50 12.55
CA ASP A 313 -22.51 16.00 13.58
C ASP A 313 -21.26 15.12 13.73
N GLN A 314 -21.40 13.79 13.63
CA GLN A 314 -20.27 12.86 13.62
C GLN A 314 -19.39 13.07 12.38
N LEU A 315 -20.00 13.16 11.19
CA LEU A 315 -19.27 13.39 9.94
C LEU A 315 -18.48 14.70 10.00
N SER A 316 -19.09 15.76 10.54
CA SER A 316 -18.42 17.05 10.70
C SER A 316 -17.23 16.99 11.67
N ARG A 317 -17.34 16.21 12.76
CA ARG A 317 -16.22 16.02 13.70
C ARG A 317 -15.12 15.17 13.08
N ASP A 318 -15.49 14.11 12.38
CA ASP A 318 -14.54 13.23 11.70
C ASP A 318 -13.79 13.99 10.60
N GLU A 319 -14.48 14.85 9.85
CA GLU A 319 -13.87 15.70 8.83
C GLU A 319 -12.93 16.74 9.44
N GLN A 320 -13.30 17.37 10.56
CA GLN A 320 -12.40 18.27 11.30
C GLN A 320 -11.17 17.55 11.86
N GLN A 321 -11.34 16.36 12.45
CA GLN A 321 -10.21 15.55 12.92
C GLN A 321 -9.29 15.14 11.77
N LYS A 322 -9.86 14.79 10.62
CA LYS A 322 -9.08 14.43 9.43
C LYS A 322 -8.32 15.63 8.85
N LEU A 323 -8.91 16.82 8.88
CA LEU A 323 -8.23 18.06 8.48
C LEU A 323 -7.09 18.43 9.44
N ASP A 324 -7.30 18.27 10.74
CA ASP A 324 -6.24 18.50 11.74
C ASP A 324 -5.12 17.46 11.62
N GLN A 325 -5.46 16.20 11.33
CA GLN A 325 -4.50 15.13 11.08
C GLN A 325 -3.69 15.40 9.80
N LEU A 326 -4.34 15.82 8.70
CA LEU A 326 -3.66 16.23 7.47
C LEU A 326 -2.73 17.43 7.68
N ARG A 327 -3.13 18.38 8.53
CA ARG A 327 -2.30 19.55 8.87
C ARG A 327 -1.08 19.14 9.71
N SER A 328 -1.25 18.22 10.64
CA SER A 328 -0.17 17.57 11.40
C SER A 328 0.80 16.84 10.47
N ASP A 329 0.27 16.04 9.54
CA ASP A 329 1.08 15.25 8.61
C ASP A 329 1.87 16.14 7.64
N GLN A 330 1.27 17.23 7.14
CA GLN A 330 1.97 18.23 6.34
C GLN A 330 3.11 18.93 7.12
N GLN A 331 2.93 19.19 8.41
CA GLN A 331 4.00 19.76 9.24
C GLN A 331 5.13 18.74 9.48
N GLY A 332 4.79 17.46 9.66
CA GLY A 332 5.76 16.38 9.74
C GLY A 332 6.54 16.19 8.44
N ASP A 333 5.88 16.31 7.29
CA ASP A 333 6.54 16.18 5.98
C ASP A 333 7.43 17.38 5.65
N ALA A 334 7.06 18.60 6.05
CA ALA A 334 7.95 19.76 5.96
C ALA A 334 9.24 19.57 6.79
N GLN A 335 9.13 18.99 7.98
CA GLN A 335 10.31 18.67 8.81
C GLN A 335 11.17 17.56 8.20
N LYS A 336 10.57 16.53 7.58
CA LYS A 336 11.31 15.50 6.86
C LYS A 336 12.04 16.05 5.64
N VAL A 337 11.42 16.96 4.89
CA VAL A 337 12.06 17.64 3.75
C VAL A 337 13.24 18.48 4.22
N GLN A 338 13.10 19.21 5.34
CA GLN A 338 14.21 19.94 5.95
C GLN A 338 15.35 19.00 6.38
N ALA A 339 15.02 17.90 7.05
CA ALA A 339 16.01 16.90 7.48
C ALA A 339 16.72 16.21 6.30
N LEU A 340 16.01 15.96 5.19
CA LEU A 340 16.59 15.42 3.96
C LEU A 340 17.50 16.45 3.28
N ALA A 341 17.14 17.73 3.27
CA ALA A 341 17.99 18.79 2.75
C ALA A 341 19.28 18.94 3.57
N ASP A 342 19.18 18.86 4.90
CA ASP A 342 20.34 18.89 5.80
C ASP A 342 21.22 17.63 5.65
N ALA A 343 20.60 16.45 5.50
CA ALA A 343 21.30 15.21 5.22
C ALA A 343 22.03 15.25 3.87
N GLN A 344 21.41 15.82 2.84
CA GLN A 344 22.04 16.01 1.53
C GLN A 344 23.26 16.94 1.63
N LYS A 345 23.12 18.08 2.33
CA LYS A 345 24.23 19.02 2.54
C LYS A 345 25.40 18.38 3.29
N ASN A 346 25.11 17.54 4.29
CA ASN A 346 26.13 16.80 5.03
C ASN A 346 26.78 15.70 4.18
N ALA A 347 26.01 15.03 3.31
CA ALA A 347 26.55 14.05 2.36
C ALA A 347 27.48 14.72 1.34
N GLU A 348 27.11 15.88 0.81
CA GLU A 348 27.97 16.66 -0.10
C GLU A 348 29.28 17.11 0.58
N ALA A 349 29.22 17.52 1.84
CA ALA A 349 30.41 17.84 2.62
C ALA A 349 31.31 16.60 2.87
N GLY A 350 30.69 15.44 3.14
CA GLY A 350 31.38 14.17 3.28
C GLY A 350 32.12 13.77 2.01
N VAL A 351 31.44 13.81 0.85
CA VAL A 351 32.02 13.48 -0.45
C VAL A 351 33.17 14.42 -0.81
N LYS A 352 33.06 15.73 -0.53
CA LYS A 352 34.17 16.68 -0.73
C LYS A 352 35.39 16.33 0.12
N SER A 353 35.19 15.99 1.39
CA SER A 353 36.28 15.57 2.28
C SER A 353 36.94 14.27 1.82
N GLU A 354 36.16 13.30 1.33
CA GLU A 354 36.71 12.07 0.77
C GLU A 354 37.47 12.31 -0.54
N LEU A 355 37.00 13.22 -1.38
CA LEU A 355 37.68 13.60 -2.62
C LEU A 355 39.04 14.26 -2.32
N GLU A 356 39.10 15.18 -1.35
CA GLU A 356 40.36 15.80 -0.91
C GLU A 356 41.35 14.76 -0.37
N LYS A 357 40.86 13.78 0.43
CA LYS A 357 41.68 12.66 0.90
C LYS A 357 42.17 11.77 -0.24
N ALA A 358 41.31 11.49 -1.22
CA ALA A 358 41.66 10.68 -2.39
C ALA A 358 42.73 11.37 -3.24
N THR A 359 42.60 12.67 -3.49
CA THR A 359 43.62 13.48 -4.18
C THR A 359 44.94 13.45 -3.42
N GLY A 360 44.93 13.64 -2.10
CA GLY A 360 46.15 13.53 -1.28
C GLY A 360 46.82 12.16 -1.35
N ARG A 361 46.06 11.06 -1.50
CA ARG A 361 46.61 9.72 -1.72
C ARG A 361 47.24 9.57 -3.11
N ILE A 362 46.67 10.20 -4.13
CA ILE A 362 47.23 10.18 -5.50
C ILE A 362 48.58 10.92 -5.51
N ASP A 363 48.65 12.09 -4.89
CA ASP A 363 49.90 12.87 -4.80
C ASP A 363 50.99 12.09 -4.04
N SER A 364 50.61 11.45 -2.94
CA SER A 364 51.51 10.59 -2.15
C SER A 364 52.03 9.39 -2.97
N ASN A 365 51.16 8.72 -3.72
CA ASN A 365 51.55 7.62 -4.59
C ASN A 365 52.45 8.11 -5.74
N GLN A 366 52.20 9.29 -6.28
CA GLN A 366 53.03 9.87 -7.34
C GLN A 366 54.45 10.19 -6.84
N ALA A 367 54.58 10.71 -5.62
CA ALA A 367 55.88 10.89 -4.97
C ALA A 367 56.60 9.54 -4.77
N ALA A 368 55.91 8.53 -4.26
CA ALA A 368 56.49 7.18 -4.08
C ALA A 368 56.97 6.55 -5.40
N ILE A 369 56.26 6.77 -6.50
CA ILE A 369 56.68 6.30 -7.84
C ILE A 369 57.94 7.05 -8.31
N GLN A 370 58.06 8.35 -8.04
CA GLN A 370 59.27 9.11 -8.38
C GLN A 370 60.48 8.61 -7.59
N ASP A 371 60.31 8.36 -6.30
CA ASP A 371 61.36 7.78 -5.43
C ASP A 371 61.79 6.39 -5.90
N LEU A 372 60.83 5.54 -6.29
CA LEU A 372 61.13 4.21 -6.83
C LEU A 372 61.91 4.31 -8.14
N ARG A 373 61.55 5.24 -9.04
CA ARG A 373 62.31 5.49 -10.27
C ARG A 373 63.74 5.94 -9.97
N GLY A 374 63.92 6.83 -8.99
CA GLY A 374 65.24 7.24 -8.53
C GLY A 374 66.06 6.06 -7.99
N SER A 375 65.42 5.18 -7.23
CA SER A 375 66.06 3.98 -6.68
C SER A 375 66.48 2.99 -7.77
N VAL A 376 65.66 2.79 -8.81
CA VAL A 376 66.02 1.95 -9.96
C VAL A 376 67.23 2.52 -10.72
N GLN A 377 67.28 3.83 -10.95
CA GLN A 377 68.43 4.47 -11.59
C GLN A 377 69.72 4.30 -10.77
N GLN A 378 69.62 4.32 -9.43
CA GLN A 378 70.76 4.05 -8.55
C GLN A 378 71.23 2.59 -8.63
N ILE A 379 70.30 1.64 -8.74
CA ILE A 379 70.62 0.21 -8.93
C ILE A 379 71.32 0.00 -10.27
N ASP A 380 70.82 0.58 -11.36
CA ASP A 380 71.46 0.47 -12.68
C ASP A 380 72.87 1.06 -12.68
N ALA A 381 73.07 2.23 -12.05
CA ALA A 381 74.39 2.83 -11.86
C ALA A 381 75.31 1.96 -10.99
N GLY A 382 74.76 1.22 -10.03
CA GLY A 382 75.48 0.24 -9.22
C GLY A 382 75.93 -0.99 -10.04
N LEU A 383 75.02 -1.56 -10.83
CA LEU A 383 75.30 -2.71 -11.70
C LEU A 383 76.34 -2.38 -12.78
N ASN A 384 76.26 -1.18 -13.37
CA ASN A 384 77.26 -0.72 -14.34
C ASN A 384 78.65 -0.57 -13.71
N ARG A 385 78.73 -0.10 -12.44
CA ARG A 385 80.00 -0.05 -11.70
C ARG A 385 80.53 -1.43 -11.36
N ALA A 386 79.67 -2.34 -10.89
CA ALA A 386 80.07 -3.71 -10.55
C ALA A 386 80.56 -4.49 -11.78
N SER A 387 79.88 -4.36 -12.92
CA SER A 387 80.29 -4.99 -14.17
C SER A 387 81.60 -4.40 -14.73
N ALA A 388 81.79 -3.08 -14.64
CA ALA A 388 83.07 -2.46 -14.98
C ALA A 388 84.22 -2.95 -14.10
N GLN A 389 84.00 -3.13 -12.80
CA GLN A 389 85.00 -3.69 -11.89
C GLN A 389 85.32 -5.16 -12.21
N ALA A 390 84.31 -5.98 -12.51
CA ALA A 390 84.52 -7.37 -12.91
C ALA A 390 85.31 -7.48 -14.23
N GLN A 391 85.00 -6.63 -15.21
CA GLN A 391 85.75 -6.56 -16.47
C GLN A 391 87.20 -6.12 -16.25
N ALA A 392 87.44 -5.15 -15.36
CA ALA A 392 88.79 -4.72 -15.01
C ALA A 392 89.61 -5.84 -14.33
N GLN A 393 88.99 -6.62 -13.43
CA GLN A 393 89.66 -7.76 -12.80
C GLN A 393 89.98 -8.88 -13.80
N ALA A 394 89.04 -9.21 -14.69
CA ALA A 394 89.27 -10.17 -15.75
C ALA A 394 90.38 -9.74 -16.71
N ALA A 395 90.41 -8.45 -17.04
CA ALA A 395 91.45 -7.85 -17.87
C ALA A 395 92.85 -7.94 -17.24
N LEU A 396 92.96 -7.67 -15.94
CA LEU A 396 94.22 -7.81 -15.19
C LEU A 396 94.70 -9.26 -15.17
N ALA A 397 93.80 -10.23 -14.99
CA ALA A 397 94.14 -11.64 -15.02
C ALA A 397 94.59 -12.09 -16.42
N ALA A 398 93.91 -11.63 -17.49
CA ALA A 398 94.29 -11.93 -18.87
C ALA A 398 95.67 -11.35 -19.22
N LEU A 399 95.93 -10.10 -18.80
CA LEU A 399 97.22 -9.44 -18.97
C LEU A 399 98.35 -10.20 -18.28
N ALA A 400 98.13 -10.65 -17.04
CA ALA A 400 99.11 -11.45 -16.29
C ALA A 400 99.38 -12.82 -16.95
N ALA A 401 98.37 -13.40 -17.60
CA ALA A 401 98.45 -14.69 -18.28
C ALA A 401 98.97 -14.62 -19.74
N GLY A 402 99.28 -13.43 -20.27
CA GLY A 402 99.68 -13.27 -21.68
C GLY A 402 98.56 -13.55 -22.67
N ARG A 403 97.29 -13.37 -22.25
CA ARG A 403 96.12 -13.59 -23.09
C ARG A 403 95.57 -12.25 -23.58
N PRO A 404 94.87 -12.20 -24.73
CA PRO A 404 94.19 -11.00 -25.17
C PRO A 404 93.19 -10.55 -24.11
N VAL A 405 93.18 -9.24 -23.84
CA VAL A 405 92.44 -8.63 -22.73
C VAL A 405 90.94 -8.52 -23.04
N GLY A 406 90.56 -8.68 -24.31
CA GLY A 406 89.19 -8.47 -24.79
C GLY A 406 88.83 -6.98 -24.94
N THR A 407 87.61 -6.70 -25.39
CA THR A 407 87.12 -5.33 -25.57
C THR A 407 86.64 -4.77 -24.23
N ILE A 408 87.42 -3.86 -23.63
CA ILE A 408 87.01 -3.09 -22.46
C ILE A 408 86.41 -1.76 -22.94
N SER A 409 85.18 -1.45 -22.53
CA SER A 409 84.53 -0.19 -22.89
C SER A 409 85.26 1.01 -22.26
N GLY A 410 85.63 2.01 -23.07
CA GLY A 410 86.35 3.20 -22.61
C GLY A 410 87.85 3.03 -22.36
N ALA A 411 88.47 1.92 -22.78
CA ALA A 411 89.90 1.71 -22.58
C ALA A 411 90.76 2.70 -23.39
N PRO A 412 91.86 3.23 -22.82
CA PRO A 412 92.83 4.03 -23.56
C PRO A 412 93.37 3.27 -24.79
N PRO A 413 93.68 3.96 -25.91
CA PRO A 413 94.15 3.32 -27.14
C PRO A 413 95.34 2.36 -26.93
N ALA A 414 96.21 2.67 -25.96
CA ALA A 414 97.36 1.84 -25.61
C ALA A 414 97.02 0.45 -25.05
N VAL A 415 95.84 0.30 -24.43
CA VAL A 415 95.33 -0.99 -23.92
C VAL A 415 94.44 -1.66 -24.96
N ALA A 416 93.68 -0.86 -25.73
CA ALA A 416 92.78 -1.36 -26.76
C ALA A 416 93.49 -2.19 -27.86
N ARG A 417 94.76 -1.89 -28.17
CA ARG A 417 95.56 -2.72 -29.10
C ARG A 417 95.68 -4.19 -28.65
N TYR A 418 95.71 -4.44 -27.35
CA TYR A 418 95.81 -5.78 -26.78
C TYR A 418 94.44 -6.47 -26.61
N ALA A 419 93.36 -5.86 -27.11
CA ALA A 419 92.05 -6.49 -27.13
C ALA A 419 92.04 -7.74 -28.02
N LYS A 420 92.81 -7.73 -29.12
CA LYS A 420 92.87 -8.82 -30.11
C LYS A 420 94.20 -9.57 -30.09
N GLU A 421 95.30 -8.88 -29.81
CA GLU A 421 96.64 -9.46 -29.82
C GLU A 421 97.18 -9.59 -28.40
N PRO A 422 97.71 -10.76 -28.00
CA PRO A 422 98.23 -10.95 -26.65
C PRO A 422 99.43 -10.02 -26.41
N PRO A 423 99.48 -9.32 -25.27
CA PRO A 423 100.65 -8.53 -24.91
C PRO A 423 101.84 -9.46 -24.63
N PRO A 424 103.07 -9.07 -25.00
CA PRO A 424 104.25 -9.88 -24.74
C PRO A 424 104.43 -10.05 -23.23
N THR A 425 104.55 -11.30 -22.79
CA THR A 425 104.69 -11.60 -21.36
C THR A 425 106.09 -11.22 -20.86
N LEU A 426 106.24 -10.95 -19.56
CA LEU A 426 107.53 -10.61 -18.97
C LEU A 426 108.62 -11.69 -19.22
N PRO A 427 108.32 -13.00 -19.15
CA PRO A 427 109.26 -14.05 -19.55
C PRO A 427 109.63 -14.01 -21.04
N GLU A 428 108.68 -13.69 -21.92
CA GLU A 428 108.90 -13.60 -23.35
C GLU A 428 109.74 -12.37 -23.71
N LEU A 429 109.49 -11.23 -23.07
CA LEU A 429 110.34 -10.05 -23.16
C LEU A 429 111.76 -10.36 -22.69
N ARG A 430 111.93 -11.03 -21.53
CA ARG A 430 113.26 -11.46 -21.06
C ARG A 430 113.97 -12.37 -22.06
N ARG A 431 113.27 -13.36 -22.62
CA ARG A 431 113.84 -14.26 -23.63
C ARG A 431 114.20 -13.53 -24.92
N SER A 432 113.38 -12.57 -25.35
CA SER A 432 113.66 -11.75 -26.54
C SER A 432 114.82 -10.77 -26.29
N PHE A 433 114.98 -10.30 -25.06
CA PHE A 433 115.98 -9.31 -24.70
C PHE A 433 117.40 -9.84 -24.91
N ASP A 434 117.68 -11.09 -24.57
CA ASP A 434 119.01 -11.69 -24.79
C ASP A 434 119.37 -11.74 -26.29
N ALA A 435 118.40 -12.08 -27.14
CA ALA A 435 118.59 -12.12 -28.59
C ALA A 435 118.81 -10.71 -29.17
N VAL A 436 118.03 -9.72 -28.71
CA VAL A 436 118.18 -8.32 -29.12
C VAL A 436 119.49 -7.73 -28.60
N ALA A 437 119.89 -8.05 -27.36
CA ALA A 437 121.16 -7.64 -26.77
C ALA A 437 122.35 -8.25 -27.52
N ALA A 438 122.26 -9.52 -27.93
CA ALA A 438 123.27 -10.18 -28.75
C ALA A 438 123.34 -9.58 -30.17
N GLN A 439 122.20 -9.26 -30.80
CA GLN A 439 122.17 -8.54 -32.09
C GLN A 439 122.76 -7.14 -31.96
N ALA A 440 122.41 -6.40 -30.90
CA ALA A 440 122.97 -5.08 -30.63
C ALA A 440 124.48 -5.15 -30.40
N GLN A 441 124.97 -6.16 -29.67
CA GLN A 441 126.40 -6.43 -29.49
C GLN A 441 127.11 -6.87 -30.77
N ALA A 442 126.44 -7.62 -31.65
CA ALA A 442 127.00 -8.00 -32.95
C ALA A 442 127.06 -6.80 -33.90
N ALA A 443 126.02 -5.95 -33.89
CA ALA A 443 125.96 -4.72 -34.68
C ALA A 443 126.95 -3.65 -34.17
N SER A 444 127.27 -3.63 -32.87
CA SER A 444 128.25 -2.70 -32.30
C SER A 444 129.70 -3.14 -32.46
N ARG A 445 129.97 -4.38 -32.88
CA ARG A 445 131.32 -4.81 -33.25
C ARG A 445 131.64 -4.25 -34.65
N PRO A 446 132.67 -3.39 -34.79
CA PRO A 446 133.11 -2.97 -36.12
C PRO A 446 133.52 -4.21 -36.92
N SER A 447 133.05 -4.30 -38.17
CA SER A 447 133.34 -5.42 -39.05
C SER A 447 134.82 -5.40 -39.48
N ASP A 448 135.70 -5.93 -38.64
CA ASP A 448 137.15 -6.05 -38.88
C ASP A 448 137.52 -7.15 -39.89
N GLN A 449 136.59 -7.52 -40.78
CA GLN A 449 136.76 -8.63 -41.73
C GLN A 449 137.76 -8.30 -42.85
N ASN A 450 138.08 -7.03 -43.09
CA ASN A 450 139.03 -6.59 -44.13
C ASN A 450 140.39 -6.10 -43.60
N ASN A 451 140.62 -6.12 -42.28
CA ASN A 451 141.89 -5.67 -41.72
C ASN A 451 142.85 -6.85 -41.56
N GLY A 452 144.06 -6.72 -42.12
CA GLY A 452 145.11 -7.73 -42.05
C GLY A 452 145.45 -8.10 -40.60
N PHE A 453 145.98 -9.31 -40.39
CA PHE A 453 146.33 -9.78 -39.04
C PHE A 453 147.21 -8.79 -38.26
N LEU A 454 148.15 -8.12 -38.95
CA LEU A 454 149.01 -7.10 -38.34
C LEU A 454 148.25 -5.86 -37.86
N ASP A 455 147.27 -5.36 -38.62
CA ASP A 455 146.43 -4.22 -38.17
C ASP A 455 145.58 -4.60 -36.97
N ARG A 456 145.12 -5.86 -36.88
CA ARG A 456 144.35 -6.33 -35.72
C ARG A 456 145.20 -6.42 -34.46
N VAL A 457 146.45 -6.87 -34.57
CA VAL A 457 147.39 -6.87 -33.43
C VAL A 457 147.77 -5.45 -33.04
N TRP A 458 147.98 -4.57 -34.03
CA TRP A 458 148.31 -3.18 -33.79
C TRP A 458 147.17 -2.42 -33.10
N ASN A 459 145.94 -2.54 -33.60
CA ASN A 459 144.76 -1.91 -32.99
C ASN A 459 144.46 -2.49 -31.59
N ARG A 460 144.73 -3.79 -31.36
CA ARG A 460 144.56 -4.39 -30.02
C ARG A 460 145.65 -3.95 -29.04
N ALA A 461 146.87 -3.70 -29.51
CA ALA A 461 147.93 -3.09 -28.71
C ALA A 461 147.60 -1.64 -28.35
N GLN A 462 147.02 -0.87 -29.28
CA GLN A 462 146.56 0.49 -29.02
C GLN A 462 145.40 0.55 -28.03
N GLY A 463 144.52 -0.46 -27.99
CA GLY A 463 143.46 -0.57 -27.00
C GLY A 463 143.94 -0.84 -25.56
N LEU A 464 145.17 -1.30 -25.36
CA LEU A 464 145.74 -1.59 -24.02
C LEU A 464 146.41 -0.37 -23.37
N VAL A 465 146.67 0.69 -24.13
CA VAL A 465 147.26 1.93 -23.62
C VAL A 465 146.23 3.04 -23.70
N THR A 466 145.50 3.25 -22.58
CA THR A 466 144.63 4.43 -22.48
C THR A 466 145.45 5.60 -21.94
N VAL A 467 145.73 6.57 -22.81
CA VAL A 467 146.33 7.84 -22.38
C VAL A 467 145.17 8.80 -22.10
N ARG A 468 145.02 9.19 -20.83
CA ARG A 468 143.99 10.11 -20.37
C ARG A 468 144.59 11.48 -20.13
N GLN A 469 143.95 12.52 -20.62
CA GLN A 469 144.25 13.90 -20.25
C GLN A 469 143.00 14.48 -19.61
N GLY A 470 142.96 14.46 -18.27
CA GLY A 470 141.75 14.78 -17.51
C GLY A 470 140.62 13.77 -17.76
N ASP A 471 139.42 14.28 -18.01
CA ASP A 471 138.20 13.48 -18.26
C ASP A 471 138.08 12.99 -19.70
N GLN A 472 139.03 13.32 -20.57
CA GLN A 472 138.99 12.97 -21.98
C GLN A 472 140.00 11.84 -22.29
N VAL A 473 139.50 10.72 -22.83
CA VAL A 473 140.33 9.64 -23.37
C VAL A 473 140.79 10.07 -24.76
N ILE A 474 142.07 10.44 -24.90
CA ILE A 474 142.61 10.94 -26.18
C ILE A 474 142.91 9.78 -27.13
N VAL A 475 143.33 8.62 -26.61
CA VAL A 475 143.58 7.40 -27.38
C VAL A 475 143.14 6.19 -26.55
N GLY A 476 142.22 5.37 -27.07
CA GLY A 476 141.67 4.17 -26.41
C GLY A 476 140.18 3.93 -26.69
N ASP A 477 139.62 2.83 -26.16
CA ASP A 477 138.21 2.43 -26.35
C ASP A 477 137.25 3.54 -25.85
N PRO A 478 136.45 4.18 -26.73
CA PRO A 478 135.54 5.25 -26.35
C PRO A 478 134.45 4.79 -25.36
N ALA A 479 134.15 3.49 -25.27
CA ALA A 479 133.17 2.96 -24.31
C ALA A 479 133.64 3.12 -22.84
N ALA A 480 134.94 3.16 -22.59
CA ALA A 480 135.49 3.38 -21.24
C ALA A 480 135.28 4.82 -20.73
N GLY A 481 135.01 5.78 -21.62
CA GLY A 481 134.68 7.16 -21.24
C GLY A 481 133.23 7.30 -20.74
N ILE A 482 132.30 6.50 -21.27
CA ILE A 482 130.87 6.63 -20.96
C ILE A 482 130.50 5.93 -19.65
N LEU A 483 131.19 4.83 -19.30
CA LEU A 483 130.97 4.11 -18.03
C LEU A 483 131.48 4.85 -16.78
N ALA A 484 132.24 5.94 -16.93
CA ALA A 484 132.66 6.77 -15.80
C ALA A 484 131.66 7.89 -15.46
N HIS A 485 130.54 8.00 -16.19
CA HIS A 485 129.49 9.01 -15.98
C HIS A 485 128.10 8.43 -15.65
N ALA A 486 128.00 7.11 -15.49
CA ALA A 486 126.86 6.42 -14.88
C ALA A 486 127.26 5.95 -13.48
#